data_AF-A0A956WVB0-F1
#
_entry.id   AF-A0A956WVB0-F1
#
_cell.length_a   1.000
_cell.length_b   1.000
_cell.length_c   1.000
_cell.angle_alpha   90.00
_cell.angle_beta   90.00
_cell.angle_gamma   90.00
#
_symmetry.space_group_name_H-M   'P 1'
#
loop_
_entity.id
_entity.type
_entity.pdbx_description
1 polymer ?
#
loop_
_entity_poly.entity_id
_entity_poly.type
_entity_poly.pdbx_seq_one_letter_code
_entity_poly.pdbx_strand_id
1 'polypeptide(L)'
;GLHVAALVRHGWPVQAQQMLASLADANRQGVYGDWEFNEWMHGESGHPMGFSQQAWSAATYLYAENAVRTGTLPLFDDLLAAKPAAARAGEVNEVYDHPGGGPE
;
A
#
# COMPACT_ATOMS: atom_id res chain seq x y z
N GLY A 1 0.30 2.73 -0.28
CA GLY A 1 1.28 2.43 0.78
C GLY A 1 1.30 0.96 1.18
N LEU A 2 0.27 0.46 1.88
CA LEU A 2 0.27 -0.88 2.46
C LEU A 2 0.47 -2.03 1.45
N HIS A 3 -0.04 -1.93 0.23
CA HIS A 3 0.20 -2.93 -0.81
C HIS A 3 1.71 -3.06 -1.13
N VAL A 4 2.42 -1.94 -1.29
CA VAL A 4 3.89 -1.96 -1.48
C VAL A 4 4.58 -2.69 -0.33
N ALA A 5 4.20 -2.38 0.91
CA ALA A 5 4.74 -3.04 2.10
C ALA A 5 4.45 -4.55 2.14
N ALA A 6 3.27 -4.98 1.69
CA ALA A 6 2.94 -6.39 1.54
C ALA A 6 3.82 -7.08 0.48
N LEU A 7 4.11 -6.42 -0.65
CA LEU A 7 5.02 -6.96 -1.66
C LEU A 7 6.45 -7.11 -1.11
N VAL A 8 6.93 -6.15 -0.32
CA VAL A 8 8.20 -6.26 0.41
C VAL A 8 8.17 -7.47 1.34
N ARG A 9 7.11 -7.62 2.15
CA ARG A 9 6.90 -8.75 3.06
C ARG A 9 6.98 -10.10 2.35
N HIS A 10 6.33 -10.20 1.18
CA HIS A 10 6.29 -11.41 0.38
C HIS A 10 7.60 -11.72 -0.34
N GLY A 11 8.61 -10.84 -0.23
CA GLY A 11 9.90 -11.02 -0.90
C GLY A 11 9.82 -10.77 -2.40
N TRP A 12 8.93 -9.86 -2.84
CA TRP A 12 8.73 -9.49 -4.25
C TRP A 12 9.27 -8.07 -4.52
N PRO A 13 10.60 -7.87 -4.48
CA PRO A 13 11.19 -6.54 -4.48
C PRO A 13 10.98 -5.77 -5.79
N VAL A 14 10.96 -6.46 -6.94
CA VAL A 14 10.75 -5.84 -8.25
C VAL A 14 9.34 -5.25 -8.33
N GLN A 15 8.33 -6.03 -7.94
CA GLN A 15 6.94 -5.61 -7.91
C GLN A 15 6.72 -4.49 -6.89
N ALA A 16 7.38 -4.57 -5.73
CA ALA A 16 7.32 -3.51 -4.74
C ALA A 16 7.88 -2.18 -5.27
N GLN A 17 9.01 -2.20 -5.99
CA GLN A 17 9.61 -1.01 -6.61
C GLN A 17 8.71 -0.43 -7.71
N GLN A 18 8.16 -1.28 -8.59
CA GLN A 18 7.22 -0.85 -9.63
C GLN A 18 5.97 -0.21 -9.03
N MET A 19 5.37 -0.84 -8.03
CA MET A 19 4.20 -0.31 -7.33
C MET A 19 4.52 0.98 -6.57
N LEU A 20 5.71 1.11 -5.98
CA LEU A 20 6.14 2.35 -5.34
C LEU A 20 6.26 3.49 -6.35
N ALA A 21 6.80 3.23 -7.55
CA ALA A 21 6.87 4.23 -8.61
C ALA A 21 5.48 4.70 -9.05
N SER A 22 4.54 3.77 -9.28
CA SER A 22 3.15 4.11 -9.59
C SER A 22 2.47 4.89 -8.46
N LEU A 23 2.75 4.53 -7.20
CA LEU A 23 2.26 5.27 -6.03
C LEU A 23 2.85 6.68 -5.95
N ALA A 24 4.13 6.85 -6.30
CA ALA A 24 4.76 8.17 -6.35
C ALA A 24 4.10 9.04 -7.42
N ASP A 25 3.85 8.51 -8.61
CA ASP A 25 3.13 9.21 -9.67
C ASP A 25 1.69 9.57 -9.27
N ALA A 26 0.99 8.69 -8.56
CA ALA A 26 -0.34 8.99 -8.03
C ALA A 26 -0.32 10.14 -7.00
N ASN A 27 0.65 10.13 -6.08
CA ASN A 27 0.78 11.18 -5.07
C ASN A 27 1.31 12.51 -5.62
N ARG A 28 2.10 12.45 -6.70
CA ARG A 28 2.62 13.64 -7.38
C ARG A 28 1.53 14.34 -8.18
N GLN A 29 0.57 13.61 -8.74
CA GLN A 29 -0.57 14.23 -9.41
C GLN A 29 -1.36 15.10 -8.43
N GLY A 30 -1.92 16.19 -8.95
CA GLY A 30 -2.80 17.08 -8.19
C GLY A 30 -3.69 17.89 -9.12
N VAL A 31 -4.67 18.57 -8.53
CA VAL A 31 -5.64 19.37 -9.28
C VAL A 31 -5.07 20.75 -9.61
N TYR A 32 -4.29 21.32 -8.68
CA TYR A 32 -3.74 22.67 -8.77
C TYR A 32 -2.21 22.69 -8.84
N GLY A 33 -1.54 21.63 -8.39
CA GLY A 33 -0.09 21.50 -8.47
C GLY A 33 0.42 20.09 -8.21
N ASP A 34 1.74 19.92 -8.36
CA ASP A 34 2.41 18.65 -8.10
C ASP A 34 2.56 18.40 -6.59
N TRP A 35 2.61 17.12 -6.21
CA TRP A 35 2.77 16.64 -4.84
C TRP A 35 1.67 17.12 -3.89
N GLU A 36 0.43 17.10 -4.39
CA GLU A 36 -0.73 17.42 -3.57
C GLU A 36 -1.10 16.30 -2.61
N PHE A 37 -0.72 15.04 -2.86
CA PHE A 37 -1.13 13.91 -2.02
C PHE A 37 -2.66 13.88 -1.82
N ASN A 38 -3.41 13.89 -2.92
CA ASN A 38 -4.86 13.88 -2.89
C ASN A 38 -5.43 12.66 -2.17
N GLU A 39 -6.68 12.80 -1.73
CA GLU A 39 -7.36 11.82 -0.90
C GLU A 39 -7.57 10.47 -1.59
N TRP A 40 -7.96 10.49 -2.87
CA TRP A 40 -8.17 9.29 -3.67
C TRP A 40 -8.01 9.58 -5.16
N MET A 41 -7.88 8.51 -5.95
CA MET A 41 -7.80 8.57 -7.41
C MET A 41 -9.05 7.94 -8.01
N HIS A 42 -9.57 8.51 -9.09
CA HIS A 42 -10.69 7.93 -9.81
C HIS A 42 -10.30 6.57 -10.42
N GLY A 43 -11.11 5.52 -10.21
CA GLY A 43 -10.72 4.13 -10.53
C GLY A 43 -10.47 3.82 -12.00
N GLU A 44 -11.12 4.55 -12.92
CA GLU A 44 -10.91 4.40 -14.37
C GLU A 44 -9.92 5.42 -14.94
N SER A 45 -10.23 6.72 -14.80
CA SER A 45 -9.37 7.79 -15.34
C SER A 45 -8.05 8.02 -14.60
N GLY A 46 -7.93 7.57 -13.35
CA GLY A 46 -6.75 7.82 -12.52
C GLY A 46 -6.59 9.26 -12.06
N HIS A 47 -7.54 10.16 -12.32
CA HIS A 47 -7.43 11.56 -11.90
C HIS A 47 -7.49 11.72 -10.36
N PRO A 48 -6.75 12.70 -9.80
CA PRO A 48 -6.82 13.02 -8.38
C PRO A 48 -8.19 13.60 -8.02
N MET A 49 -8.72 13.16 -6.89
CA MET A 49 -10.04 13.54 -6.40
C MET A 49 -10.01 13.73 -4.88
N GLY A 50 -11.09 14.31 -4.34
CA GLY A 50 -11.17 14.67 -2.92
C GLY A 50 -10.28 15.86 -2.57
N PHE A 51 -9.93 15.98 -1.29
CA PHE A 51 -9.11 17.08 -0.81
C PHE A 51 -7.61 16.83 -1.05
N SER A 52 -6.87 17.91 -1.32
CA SER A 52 -5.40 17.86 -1.36
C SER A 52 -4.80 17.85 0.05
N GLN A 53 -3.48 17.63 0.11
CA GLN A 53 -2.62 17.65 1.29
C GLN A 53 -3.05 16.69 2.39
N GLN A 54 -3.51 15.49 2.01
CA GLN A 54 -3.91 14.49 2.98
C GLN A 54 -2.70 13.85 3.63
N ALA A 55 -2.57 14.05 4.94
CA ALA A 55 -1.46 13.55 5.73
C ALA A 55 -1.32 12.02 5.63
N TRP A 56 -2.42 11.28 5.53
CA TRP A 56 -2.36 9.82 5.35
C TRP A 56 -1.79 9.41 3.99
N SER A 57 -2.00 10.19 2.93
CA SER A 57 -1.52 9.87 1.59
C SER A 57 0.00 10.04 1.57
N ALA A 58 0.49 11.15 2.12
CA ALA A 58 1.91 11.39 2.32
C ALA A 58 2.58 10.37 3.27
N ALA A 59 1.98 10.12 4.44
CA ALA A 59 2.55 9.20 5.42
C ALA A 59 2.63 7.76 4.88
N THR A 60 1.60 7.29 4.18
CA THR A 60 1.59 5.94 3.61
C THR A 60 2.52 5.78 2.41
N TYR A 61 2.84 6.87 1.70
CA TYR A 61 3.91 6.90 0.71
C TYR A 61 5.29 6.78 1.36
N LEU A 62 5.59 7.61 2.36
CA LEU A 62 6.87 7.57 3.08
C LEU A 62 7.10 6.21 3.75
N TYR A 63 6.05 5.62 4.33
CA TYR A 63 6.11 4.28 4.89
C TYR A 63 6.49 3.23 3.83
N ALA A 64 5.88 3.30 2.64
CA ALA A 64 6.16 2.39 1.54
C ALA A 64 7.57 2.57 0.96
N GLU A 65 8.04 3.82 0.80
CA GLU A 65 9.41 4.12 0.39
C GLU A 65 10.41 3.50 1.36
N ASN A 66 10.21 3.73 2.67
CA ASN A 66 11.10 3.21 3.68
C ASN A 66 11.11 1.68 3.63
N ALA A 67 9.95 1.04 3.51
CA ALA A 67 9.85 -0.41 3.41
C ALA A 67 10.62 -0.99 2.22
N VAL A 68 10.51 -0.37 1.04
CA VAL A 68 11.27 -0.79 -0.16
C VAL A 68 12.76 -0.56 0.03
N ARG A 69 13.15 0.57 0.62
CA ARG A 69 14.55 0.95 0.81
C ARG A 69 15.27 0.08 1.83
N THR A 70 14.61 -0.29 2.92
CA THR A 70 15.24 -1.04 4.02
C THR A 70 14.93 -2.53 3.98
N GLY A 71 13.89 -2.95 3.26
CA GLY A 71 13.37 -4.32 3.32
C GLY A 71 12.69 -4.66 4.66
N THR A 72 12.45 -3.66 5.51
CA THR A 72 11.83 -3.83 6.84
C THR A 72 10.48 -3.13 6.90
N LEU A 73 9.61 -3.57 7.79
CA LEU A 73 8.28 -3.01 7.99
C LEU A 73 8.20 -2.41 9.39
N PRO A 74 8.53 -1.10 9.55
CA PRO A 74 8.42 -0.43 10.85
C PRO A 74 7.05 -0.67 11.47
N LEU A 75 7.01 -0.89 12.79
CA LEU A 75 5.83 -1.36 13.55
C LEU A 75 5.39 -2.79 13.23
N PHE A 76 5.18 -3.16 11.97
CA PHE A 76 4.63 -4.47 11.63
C PHE A 76 5.59 -5.61 11.95
N ASP A 77 6.89 -5.46 11.71
CA ASP A 77 7.87 -6.49 12.08
C ASP A 77 7.82 -6.80 13.58
N ASP A 78 7.71 -5.77 14.42
CA ASP A 78 7.57 -5.93 15.88
C ASP A 78 6.24 -6.57 16.26
N LEU A 79 5.13 -6.13 15.66
CA LEU A 79 3.81 -6.72 15.90
C LEU A 79 3.76 -8.20 15.50
N LEU A 80 4.40 -8.56 14.40
CA LEU A 80 4.49 -9.93 13.93
C LEU A 80 5.36 -10.79 14.85
N ALA A 81 6.49 -10.26 15.30
CA ALA A 81 7.35 -10.90 16.29
C ALA A 81 6.61 -11.13 17.62
N ALA A 82 5.80 -10.17 18.06
CA ALA A 82 4.98 -10.23 19.26
C ALA A 82 3.71 -11.09 19.10
N LYS A 83 3.33 -11.49 17.89
CA LYS A 83 2.08 -12.22 17.63
C LYS A 83 2.03 -13.55 18.43
N PRO A 84 1.02 -13.76 19.30
CA PRO A 84 0.92 -14.96 20.11
C PRO A 84 0.84 -16.24 19.28
N ALA A 85 1.39 -17.35 19.80
CA ALA A 85 1.39 -18.63 19.10
C ALA A 85 -0.03 -19.10 18.69
N ALA A 86 -1.02 -18.92 19.57
CA ALA A 86 -2.42 -19.25 19.26
C ALA A 86 -2.96 -18.45 18.06
N ALA A 87 -2.59 -17.17 17.95
CA ALA A 87 -3.01 -16.32 16.83
C ALA A 87 -2.29 -16.66 15.51
N ARG A 88 -1.06 -17.18 15.58
CA ARG A 88 -0.33 -17.70 14.41
C ARG A 88 -0.92 -19.02 13.92
N ALA A 89 -1.28 -19.91 14.85
CA ALA A 89 -1.86 -21.22 14.52
C ALA A 89 -3.24 -21.11 13.82
N GLY A 90 -3.97 -20.03 14.05
CA GLY A 90 -5.26 -19.76 13.41
C GLY A 90 -5.17 -18.90 12.13
N GLU A 91 -3.98 -18.59 11.63
CA GLU A 91 -3.85 -17.83 10.38
C GLU A 91 -4.31 -18.65 9.17
N VAL A 92 -5.14 -18.04 8.33
CA VAL A 92 -5.44 -18.54 6.99
C VAL A 92 -4.65 -17.69 6.00
N ASN A 93 -3.50 -18.20 5.58
CA ASN A 93 -2.58 -17.50 4.68
C ASN A 93 -2.67 -18.01 3.22
N GLU A 94 -3.63 -18.89 2.96
CA GLU A 94 -3.90 -19.43 1.63
C GLU A 94 -4.71 -18.40 0.83
N VAL A 95 -4.36 -18.23 -0.45
CA VAL A 95 -5.13 -17.37 -1.35
C VAL A 95 -6.51 -18.00 -1.52
N TYR A 96 -7.54 -17.23 -1.19
CA TYR A 96 -8.92 -17.63 -1.37
C TYR A 96 -9.47 -16.96 -2.64
N ASP A 97 -9.67 -17.75 -3.69
CA ASP A 97 -10.35 -17.29 -4.90
C ASP A 97 -11.85 -17.19 -4.63
N HIS A 98 -12.33 -15.97 -4.38
CA HIS A 98 -13.75 -15.71 -4.29
C HIS A 98 -14.32 -15.65 -5.72
N PRO A 99 -15.31 -16.49 -6.10
CA PRO A 99 -16.05 -16.26 -7.33
C PRO A 99 -16.75 -14.91 -7.18
N GLY A 100 -16.36 -13.92 -7.98
CA GLY A 100 -16.88 -12.55 -7.87
C GLY A 100 -18.39 -12.52 -8.04
N GLY A 101 -19.09 -11.86 -7.12
CA GLY A 101 -20.55 -11.66 -7.18
C GLY A 101 -20.94 -10.46 -8.04
N GLY A 102 -20.50 -10.43 -9.31
CA GLY A 102 -21.03 -9.50 -10.30
C GLY A 102 -22.31 -10.06 -10.94
N PRO A 103 -23.28 -9.23 -11.34
CA PRO A 103 -24.44 -9.72 -12.09
C PRO A 103 -24.00 -10.32 -13.44
N GLU A 104 -24.65 -11.43 -13.83
CA GLU A 104 -24.56 -12.03 -15.18
C GLU A 104 -25.05 -11.09 -16.29
#